data_AF-A0A960JFK4-F1
#
_entry.id   AF-A0A960JFK4-F1
#
_cell.length_a   1.000
_cell.length_b   1.000
_cell.length_c   1.000
_cell.angle_alpha   90.00
_cell.angle_beta   90.00
_cell.angle_gamma   90.00
#
_symmetry.space_group_name_H-M   'P 1'
#
loop_
_entity.id
_entity.type
_entity.pdbx_description
1 polymer ?
#
loop_
_entity_poly.entity_id
_entity_poly.type
_entity_poly.pdbx_seq_one_letter_code
_entity_poly.pdbx_strand_id
1 'polypeptide(L)'
;MGKTKSILSLLILLTVNTLAFGQTSAKTNYPGRIGGSEYYNFYSHFWFNMHHFFQQEALTLEVSNKSVISTEILNKLTKTDREKLERTIAYYRTNLVDKDLRADDYMSDFKVWIITQNENEFSSIPDKFKEHISHLLEVKKIYKDNFWGIQNA
;
A
#
# COMPACT_ATOMS: atom_id res chain seq x y z
N MET A 1 -36.73 -65.57 -6.25
CA MET A 1 -37.99 -64.89 -5.87
C MET A 1 -38.02 -64.80 -4.34
N GLY A 2 -37.96 -63.60 -3.77
CA GLY A 2 -37.94 -63.38 -2.31
C GLY A 2 -37.75 -61.90 -1.96
N LYS A 3 -38.86 -61.20 -1.75
CA LYS A 3 -38.99 -59.87 -1.11
C LYS A 3 -38.52 -60.02 0.36
N THR A 4 -38.08 -59.04 1.18
CA THR A 4 -38.55 -57.66 1.40
C THR A 4 -37.66 -57.04 2.50
N LYS A 5 -37.27 -55.77 2.32
CA LYS A 5 -37.19 -54.64 3.27
C LYS A 5 -36.67 -54.79 4.74
N SER A 6 -35.73 -53.88 5.05
CA SER A 6 -35.83 -52.81 6.09
C SER A 6 -35.05 -52.92 7.41
N ILE A 7 -34.43 -51.76 7.74
CA ILE A 7 -34.18 -51.17 9.08
C ILE A 7 -32.90 -51.70 9.78
N LEU A 8 -31.79 -50.98 9.63
CA LEU A 8 -31.34 -49.92 10.56
C LEU A 8 -30.95 -50.49 11.93
N SER A 9 -29.66 -50.73 12.16
CA SER A 9 -29.01 -50.57 13.47
C SER A 9 -27.49 -50.69 13.35
N LEU A 10 -26.82 -49.69 13.94
CA LEU A 10 -25.49 -49.78 14.54
C LEU A 10 -24.31 -50.14 13.63
N LEU A 11 -23.60 -49.11 13.17
CA LEU A 11 -22.28 -48.74 13.71
C LEU A 11 -21.73 -47.62 12.84
N ILE A 12 -22.23 -46.41 13.13
CA ILE A 12 -21.50 -45.18 12.85
C ILE A 12 -20.27 -45.23 13.75
N LEU A 13 -19.21 -45.88 13.28
CA LEU A 13 -17.90 -45.78 13.89
C LEU A 13 -17.38 -44.38 13.53
N LEU A 14 -17.60 -43.47 14.47
CA LEU A 14 -16.93 -42.19 14.57
C LEU A 14 -15.42 -42.41 14.40
N THR A 15 -14.93 -42.21 13.19
CA THR A 15 -13.59 -41.68 12.97
C THR A 15 -13.78 -40.27 12.47
N VAL A 16 -14.20 -39.41 13.39
CA VAL A 16 -13.95 -37.97 13.27
C VAL A 16 -12.44 -37.84 13.39
N ASN A 17 -11.73 -38.07 12.28
CA ASN A 17 -10.44 -37.46 12.08
C ASN A 17 -10.72 -35.97 12.06
N THR A 18 -10.63 -35.37 13.24
CA THR A 18 -10.43 -33.95 13.42
C THR A 18 -9.25 -33.57 12.55
N LEU A 19 -9.55 -33.14 11.34
CA LEU A 19 -8.71 -32.21 10.61
C LEU A 19 -8.59 -31.01 11.54
N ALA A 20 -7.60 -31.07 12.42
CA ALA A 20 -7.01 -29.90 13.01
C ALA A 20 -6.49 -29.10 11.82
N PHE A 21 -7.37 -28.27 11.25
CA PHE A 21 -6.97 -27.02 10.66
C PHE A 21 -6.31 -26.25 11.80
N GLY A 22 -5.05 -26.59 12.07
CA GLY A 22 -4.15 -25.69 12.73
C GLY A 22 -4.20 -24.45 11.86
N GLN A 23 -4.90 -23.43 12.36
CA GLN A 23 -4.73 -22.08 11.86
C GLN A 23 -3.28 -21.74 12.13
N THR A 24 -2.40 -22.13 11.20
CA THR A 24 -1.12 -21.46 11.04
C THR A 24 -1.51 -20.06 10.60
N SER A 25 -1.78 -19.21 11.59
CA SER A 25 -1.72 -17.78 11.40
C SER A 25 -0.29 -17.54 10.95
N ALA A 26 -0.08 -17.48 9.63
CA ALA A 26 1.13 -16.96 9.06
C ALA A 26 1.23 -15.52 9.58
N LYS A 27 1.91 -15.33 10.71
CA LYS A 27 2.34 -14.03 11.21
C LYS A 27 3.48 -13.57 10.31
N THR A 28 3.18 -13.35 9.04
CA THR A 28 4.01 -12.53 8.19
C THR A 28 3.84 -11.11 8.68
N ASN A 29 4.82 -10.62 9.43
CA ASN A 29 4.95 -9.20 9.72
C ASN A 29 5.30 -8.49 8.41
N TYR A 30 4.29 -8.20 7.58
CA TYR A 30 4.45 -7.28 6.47
C TYR A 30 4.66 -5.86 7.04
N PRO A 31 5.59 -5.07 6.48
CA PRO A 31 5.72 -3.67 6.86
C PRO A 31 4.41 -2.91 6.59
N GLY A 32 4.09 -1.93 7.44
CA GLY A 32 2.95 -1.04 7.24
C GLY A 32 1.65 -1.42 7.93
N ARG A 33 1.63 -2.26 8.97
CA ARG A 33 0.37 -2.52 9.72
C ARG A 33 -0.14 -1.22 10.36
N ILE A 34 -1.38 -0.82 10.04
CA ILE A 34 -2.05 0.37 10.59
C ILE A 34 -3.21 0.02 11.53
N GLY A 35 -3.63 -1.24 11.58
CA GLY A 35 -4.69 -1.67 12.49
C GLY A 35 -4.97 -3.17 12.43
N GLY A 36 -5.97 -3.61 13.17
CA GLY A 36 -6.49 -4.98 13.06
C GLY A 36 -7.72 -5.22 13.92
N SER A 37 -8.46 -6.26 13.58
CA SER A 37 -9.51 -6.89 14.39
C SER A 37 -9.05 -8.27 14.85
N GLU A 38 -9.91 -9.01 15.55
CA GLU A 38 -9.64 -10.40 15.98
C GLU A 38 -9.22 -11.30 14.81
N TYR A 39 -9.72 -11.03 13.61
CA TYR A 39 -9.52 -11.89 12.43
C TYR A 39 -8.74 -11.22 11.29
N TYR A 40 -8.54 -9.90 11.32
CA TYR A 40 -7.97 -9.15 10.19
C TYR A 40 -6.87 -8.20 10.64
N ASN A 41 -5.87 -8.01 9.78
CA ASN A 41 -4.86 -6.96 9.93
C ASN A 41 -4.92 -6.05 8.70
N PHE A 42 -4.88 -4.74 8.93
CA PHE A 42 -4.88 -3.75 7.87
C PHE A 42 -3.46 -3.22 7.70
N TYR A 43 -3.01 -3.19 6.45
CA TYR A 43 -1.67 -2.73 6.08
C TYR A 43 -1.77 -1.56 5.09
N SER A 44 -0.91 -0.59 5.30
CA SER A 44 -0.75 0.63 4.55
C SER A 44 0.76 0.86 4.43
N HIS A 45 1.29 0.67 3.23
CA HIS A 45 2.72 0.70 3.01
C HIS A 45 3.18 2.14 2.82
N PHE A 46 3.96 2.68 3.77
CA PHE A 46 4.38 4.08 3.81
C PHE A 46 4.80 4.64 2.44
N TRP A 47 5.74 3.96 1.78
CA TRP A 47 6.28 4.41 0.50
C TRP A 47 5.25 4.38 -0.63
N PHE A 48 4.34 3.40 -0.61
CA PHE A 48 3.33 3.25 -1.65
C PHE A 48 2.18 4.27 -1.48
N ASN A 49 1.81 4.54 -0.23
CA ASN A 49 0.86 5.61 0.07
C ASN A 49 1.42 6.99 -0.28
N MET A 50 2.70 7.24 0.03
CA MET A 50 3.34 8.48 -0.37
C MET A 50 3.35 8.64 -1.90
N HIS A 51 3.65 7.56 -2.62
CA HIS A 51 3.56 7.55 -4.08
C HIS A 51 2.15 7.93 -4.57
N HIS A 52 1.12 7.28 -4.03
CA HIS A 52 -0.26 7.60 -4.40
C HIS A 52 -0.66 9.04 -4.06
N PHE A 53 -0.22 9.55 -2.92
CA PHE A 53 -0.49 10.94 -2.55
C PHE A 53 0.07 11.92 -3.59
N PHE A 54 1.34 11.77 -3.99
CA PHE A 54 1.93 12.65 -4.98
C PHE A 54 1.33 12.52 -6.36
N GLN A 55 0.90 11.31 -6.74
CA GLN A 55 0.18 11.12 -7.98
C GLN A 55 -1.20 11.77 -7.97
N GLN A 56 -1.94 11.65 -6.86
CA GLN A 56 -3.23 12.33 -6.70
C GLN A 56 -3.09 13.84 -6.73
N GLU A 57 -2.08 14.39 -6.06
CA GLU A 57 -1.78 15.82 -6.10
C GLU A 57 -1.46 16.29 -7.52
N ALA A 58 -0.57 15.57 -8.22
CA ALA A 58 -0.21 15.88 -9.60
C ALA A 58 -1.44 15.87 -10.53
N LEU A 59 -2.26 14.82 -10.46
CA LEU A 59 -3.46 14.67 -11.26
C LEU A 59 -4.50 15.75 -10.94
N THR A 60 -4.71 16.06 -9.67
CA THR A 60 -5.70 17.08 -9.25
C THR A 60 -5.30 18.46 -9.73
N LEU A 61 -4.01 18.79 -9.66
CA LEU A 61 -3.46 20.03 -10.20
C LEU A 61 -3.63 20.11 -11.72
N GLU A 62 -3.41 19.02 -12.44
CA GLU A 62 -3.56 18.99 -13.88
C GLU A 62 -5.02 19.13 -14.35
N VAL A 63 -5.94 18.41 -13.71
CA VAL A 63 -7.35 18.39 -14.13
C VAL A 63 -8.12 19.62 -13.66
N SER A 64 -7.81 20.15 -12.47
CA SER A 64 -8.64 21.18 -11.82
C SER A 64 -7.89 22.44 -11.42
N ASN A 65 -6.57 22.48 -11.58
CA ASN A 65 -5.70 23.56 -11.08
C ASN A 65 -5.90 23.84 -9.59
N LYS A 66 -6.27 22.81 -8.82
CA LYS A 66 -6.42 22.83 -7.36
C LYS A 66 -5.44 21.84 -6.74
N SER A 67 -4.97 22.18 -5.55
CA SER A 67 -4.12 21.30 -4.74
C SER A 67 -4.98 20.56 -3.71
N VAL A 68 -4.66 19.28 -3.46
CA VAL A 68 -5.17 18.54 -2.30
C VAL A 68 -4.39 18.88 -1.02
N ILE A 69 -3.26 19.59 -1.16
CA ILE A 69 -2.47 20.10 -0.03
C ILE A 69 -3.12 21.39 0.46
N SER A 70 -3.51 21.41 1.74
CA SER A 70 -4.11 22.59 2.32
C SER A 70 -3.13 23.74 2.40
N THR A 71 -3.64 24.96 2.22
CA THR A 71 -2.85 26.20 2.40
C THR A 71 -2.24 26.28 3.80
N GLU A 72 -2.90 25.72 4.81
CA GLU A 72 -2.37 25.65 6.17
C GLU A 72 -1.07 24.84 6.24
N ILE A 73 -1.01 23.66 5.61
CA ILE A 73 0.22 22.86 5.55
C ILE A 73 1.30 23.61 4.77
N LEU A 74 0.95 24.18 3.60
CA LEU A 74 1.91 24.92 2.77
C LEU A 74 2.54 26.11 3.50
N ASN A 75 1.77 26.79 4.35
CA ASN A 75 2.24 27.93 5.13
C ASN A 75 3.15 27.53 6.30
N LYS A 76 3.08 26.27 6.77
CA LYS A 76 3.96 25.74 7.82
C LYS A 76 5.31 25.26 7.29
N LEU A 77 5.41 24.99 5.98
CA LEU A 77 6.65 24.50 5.39
C LEU A 77 7.70 25.61 5.30
N THR A 78 8.96 25.23 5.53
CA THR A 78 10.08 26.10 5.18
C THR A 78 10.13 26.31 3.67
N LYS A 79 10.76 27.40 3.21
CA LYS A 79 10.97 27.64 1.78
C LYS A 79 11.67 26.44 1.11
N THR A 80 12.71 25.89 1.74
CA THR A 80 13.45 24.74 1.25
C THR A 80 12.59 23.49 1.13
N ASP A 81 11.72 23.22 2.10
CA ASP A 81 10.84 22.04 2.05
C ASP A 81 9.73 22.23 1.01
N ARG A 82 9.23 23.45 0.86
CA ARG A 82 8.28 23.79 -0.20
C ARG A 82 8.88 23.58 -1.59
N GLU A 83 10.12 23.98 -1.81
CA GLU A 83 10.82 23.76 -3.09
C GLU A 83 11.01 22.26 -3.38
N LYS A 84 11.35 21.43 -2.38
CA LYS A 84 11.42 19.97 -2.55
C LYS A 84 10.06 19.38 -2.93
N LEU A 85 9.01 19.81 -2.23
CA LEU A 85 7.64 19.38 -2.48
C LEU A 85 7.20 19.73 -3.91
N GLU A 86 7.39 20.98 -4.32
CA GLU A 86 7.04 21.47 -5.66
C GLU A 86 7.82 20.74 -6.76
N ARG A 87 9.12 20.46 -6.57
CA ARG A 87 9.90 19.65 -7.51
C ARG A 87 9.40 18.22 -7.63
N THR A 88 9.06 17.57 -6.52
CA THR A 88 8.50 16.21 -6.56
C THR A 88 7.13 16.19 -7.24
N ILE A 89 6.26 17.16 -6.96
CA ILE A 89 4.97 17.28 -7.66
C ILE A 89 5.20 17.49 -9.17
N ALA A 90 6.12 18.36 -9.55
CA ALA A 90 6.46 18.60 -10.95
C ALA A 90 6.97 17.33 -11.64
N TYR A 91 7.83 16.55 -10.99
CA TYR A 91 8.29 15.25 -11.50
C TYR A 91 7.12 14.29 -11.77
N TYR A 92 6.18 14.19 -10.83
CA TYR A 92 5.00 13.34 -11.01
C TYR A 92 4.13 13.80 -12.17
N ARG A 93 3.88 15.11 -12.29
CA ARG A 93 3.12 15.70 -13.40
C ARG A 93 3.77 15.42 -14.76
N THR A 94 5.09 15.52 -14.85
CA THR A 94 5.78 15.34 -16.14
C THR A 94 5.97 13.87 -16.52
N ASN A 95 6.21 12.98 -15.55
CA ASN A 95 6.70 11.63 -15.84
C ASN A 95 5.71 10.51 -15.51
N LEU A 96 4.78 10.73 -14.57
CA LEU A 96 3.99 9.65 -13.96
C LEU A 96 2.48 9.83 -14.07
N VAL A 97 1.96 11.04 -14.34
CA VAL A 97 0.52 11.31 -14.31
C VAL A 97 -0.25 10.56 -15.40
N ASP A 98 0.33 10.42 -16.59
CA ASP A 98 -0.25 9.71 -17.73
C ASP A 98 -0.03 8.18 -17.66
N LYS A 99 0.73 7.70 -16.68
CA LYS A 99 0.99 6.26 -16.52
C LYS A 99 -0.18 5.59 -15.83
N ASP A 100 -0.76 4.58 -16.48
CA ASP A 100 -1.80 3.76 -15.87
C ASP A 100 -1.20 2.91 -14.74
N LEU A 101 -1.59 3.21 -13.50
CA LEU A 101 -1.18 2.46 -12.31
C LEU A 101 -1.46 0.96 -12.35
N ARG A 102 -2.41 0.52 -13.19
CA ARG A 102 -2.87 -0.86 -13.28
C ARG A 102 -2.27 -1.61 -14.46
N ALA A 103 -1.89 -0.91 -15.52
CA ALA A 103 -1.54 -1.51 -16.81
C ALA A 103 -0.21 -1.05 -17.41
N ASP A 104 0.39 0.04 -16.91
CA ASP A 104 1.73 0.45 -17.33
C ASP A 104 2.79 -0.48 -16.69
N ASP A 105 3.62 -1.11 -17.52
CA ASP A 105 4.64 -2.08 -17.07
C ASP A 105 5.55 -1.50 -15.97
N TYR A 106 5.91 -0.21 -16.10
CA TYR A 106 6.72 0.45 -15.09
C TYR A 106 5.96 0.56 -13.75
N MET A 107 4.69 0.94 -13.76
CA MET A 107 3.87 1.06 -12.54
C MET A 107 3.57 -0.28 -11.89
N SER A 108 3.28 -1.31 -12.69
CA SER A 108 3.07 -2.67 -12.18
C SER A 108 4.32 -3.18 -11.46
N ASP A 109 5.50 -3.05 -12.09
CA ASP A 109 6.77 -3.46 -11.49
C ASP A 109 7.13 -2.59 -10.27
N PHE A 110 6.89 -1.28 -10.36
CA PHE A 110 7.17 -0.35 -9.28
C PHE A 110 6.35 -0.69 -8.04
N LYS A 111 5.05 -0.97 -8.21
CA LYS A 111 4.15 -1.38 -7.13
C LYS A 111 4.66 -2.65 -6.45
N VAL A 112 5.01 -3.68 -7.21
CA VAL A 112 5.50 -4.95 -6.65
C VAL A 112 6.79 -4.72 -5.86
N TRP A 113 7.70 -3.90 -6.38
CA TRP A 113 8.96 -3.64 -5.71
C TRP A 113 8.79 -2.74 -4.47
N ILE A 114 8.08 -1.61 -4.57
CA ILE A 114 8.02 -0.60 -3.50
C ILE A 114 7.36 -1.12 -2.22
N ILE A 115 6.40 -2.04 -2.30
CA ILE A 115 5.72 -2.62 -1.14
C ILE A 115 6.58 -3.63 -0.35
N THR A 116 7.75 -3.98 -0.87
CA THR A 116 8.72 -4.86 -0.18
C THR A 116 9.73 -4.07 0.65
N GLN A 117 9.68 -2.73 0.58
CA GLN A 117 10.72 -1.85 1.11
C GLN A 117 10.44 -1.44 2.56
N ASN A 118 11.48 -1.32 3.37
CA ASN A 118 11.31 -0.86 4.76
C ASN A 118 11.01 0.64 4.80
N GLU A 119 10.14 1.11 5.70
CA GLU A 119 9.86 2.55 5.86
C GLU A 119 11.13 3.39 6.11
N ASN A 120 12.09 2.85 6.84
CA ASN A 120 13.30 3.56 7.22
C ASN A 120 14.30 3.67 6.07
N GLU A 121 14.37 2.66 5.20
CA GLU A 121 15.38 2.56 4.16
C GLU A 121 14.91 1.74 2.95
N PHE A 122 15.43 2.11 1.77
CA PHE A 122 15.32 1.26 0.59
C PHE A 122 16.49 0.29 0.52
N SER A 123 16.20 -0.96 0.18
CA SER A 123 17.21 -1.96 -0.15
C SER A 123 17.28 -2.12 -1.67
N SER A 124 18.49 -1.98 -2.23
CA SER A 124 18.79 -2.28 -3.63
C SER A 124 17.81 -1.66 -4.65
N ILE A 125 17.75 -0.32 -4.72
CA ILE A 125 16.88 0.40 -5.67
C ILE A 125 17.23 0.01 -7.12
N PRO A 126 16.31 -0.63 -7.87
CA PRO A 126 16.51 -0.92 -9.29
C PRO A 126 16.78 0.34 -10.10
N ASP A 127 17.68 0.27 -11.08
CA ASP A 127 18.11 1.44 -11.86
C ASP A 127 16.95 2.24 -12.45
N LYS A 128 15.95 1.54 -13.00
CA LYS A 128 14.75 2.16 -13.57
C LYS A 128 13.94 3.00 -12.56
N PHE A 129 14.07 2.75 -11.26
CA PHE A 129 13.33 3.47 -10.21
C PHE A 129 14.15 4.55 -9.51
N LYS A 130 15.45 4.68 -9.81
CA LYS A 130 16.35 5.57 -9.05
C LYS A 130 15.87 7.02 -9.01
N GLU A 131 15.45 7.57 -10.15
CA GLU A 131 14.96 8.95 -10.24
C GLU A 131 13.63 9.14 -9.50
N HIS A 132 12.69 8.21 -9.66
CA HIS A 132 11.44 8.23 -8.91
C HIS A 132 11.70 8.19 -7.39
N ILE A 133 12.63 7.35 -6.97
CA ILE A 133 12.94 7.17 -5.56
C ILE A 133 13.73 8.35 -4.99
N SER A 134 14.57 9.03 -5.76
CA SER A 134 15.22 10.26 -5.27
C SER A 134 14.19 11.33 -4.93
N HIS A 135 13.15 11.48 -5.74
CA HIS A 135 12.05 12.41 -5.44
C HIS A 135 11.26 12.02 -4.18
N LEU A 136 10.98 10.73 -3.99
CA LEU A 136 10.32 10.23 -2.78
C LEU A 136 11.18 10.43 -1.52
N LEU A 137 12.50 10.20 -1.63
CA LEU A 137 13.43 10.41 -0.52
C LEU A 137 13.53 11.88 -0.12
N GLU A 138 13.56 12.81 -1.08
CA GLU A 138 13.62 14.25 -0.81
C GLU A 138 12.46 14.75 0.06
N VAL A 139 11.26 14.19 -0.15
CA VAL A 139 10.03 14.62 0.52
C VAL A 139 9.61 13.67 1.65
N LYS A 140 10.37 12.60 1.94
CA LYS A 140 10.04 11.60 2.96
C LYS A 140 9.64 12.24 4.29
N LYS A 141 10.49 13.14 4.80
CA LYS A 141 10.25 13.83 6.08
C LYS A 141 9.02 14.73 6.02
N ILE A 142 8.88 15.48 4.93
CA ILE A 142 7.73 16.37 4.70
C ILE A 142 6.43 15.56 4.72
N TYR A 143 6.40 14.45 3.98
CA TYR A 143 5.28 13.53 3.92
C TYR A 143 4.93 12.95 5.30
N LYS A 144 5.94 12.41 6.00
CA LYS A 144 5.78 11.80 7.32
C LYS A 144 5.21 12.76 8.36
N ASP A 145 5.75 13.98 8.41
CA ASP A 145 5.40 14.96 9.45
C ASP A 145 4.04 15.63 9.22
N ASN A 146 3.61 15.77 7.97
CA ASN A 146 2.44 16.60 7.63
C ASN A 146 1.24 15.82 7.06
N PHE A 147 1.44 14.63 6.50
CA PHE A 147 0.41 13.93 5.72
C PHE A 147 0.14 12.51 6.21
N TRP A 148 1.18 11.78 6.59
CA TRP A 148 1.05 10.36 6.98
C TRP A 148 0.06 10.13 8.12
N GLY A 149 0.13 10.96 9.17
CA GLY A 149 -0.77 10.87 10.31
C GLY A 149 -2.22 11.22 9.95
N ILE A 150 -2.45 12.13 9.00
CA ILE A 150 -3.80 12.54 8.58
C ILE A 150 -4.44 11.44 7.72
N GLN A 151 -3.67 10.77 6.86
CA GLN A 151 -4.17 9.76 5.93
C GLN A 151 -4.40 8.38 6.55
N ASN A 152 -3.83 8.11 7.73
CA ASN A 152 -3.95 6.83 8.42
C ASN A 152 -4.51 6.96 9.84
N ALA A 153 -5.11 8.11 10.17
CA ALA A 153 -5.87 8.32 11.41
C ALA A 153 -7.24 7.62 11.37
#